data_AF-A0A4Y1QLF5-F1
#
_entry.id   AF-A0A4Y1QLF5-F1
#
_cell.length_a   1.000
_cell.length_b   1.000
_cell.length_c   1.000
_cell.angle_alpha   90.00
_cell.angle_beta   90.00
_cell.angle_gamma   90.00
#
_symmetry.space_group_name_H-M   'P 1'
#
loop_
_entity.id
_entity.type
_entity.pdbx_description
1 polymer ?
#
loop_
_entity_poly.entity_id
_entity_poly.type
_entity_poly.pdbx_seq_one_letter_code
_entity_poly.pdbx_strand_id
1 'polypeptide(L)'
;MGGGMEANKNKFIEEWGSARENLEHNFRWTRRNFALVGIFGIAIPILVYKGIVRDFFGLSEFRDPHLCMTFLSPLFPSAQITIKF
;
A
#
# COMPACT_ATOMS: atom_id res chain seq x y z
N MET A 1 32.37 28.81 6.84
CA MET A 1 32.00 27.41 7.16
C MET A 1 33.29 26.62 7.22
N GLY A 2 33.62 26.03 8.38
CA GLY A 2 34.94 25.43 8.65
C GLY A 2 35.24 24.24 7.73
N GLY A 3 36.06 24.48 6.71
CA GLY A 3 36.63 23.46 5.83
C GLY A 3 37.91 22.92 6.43
N GLY A 4 37.88 21.69 6.92
CA GLY A 4 39.04 21.06 7.56
C GLY A 4 38.95 19.54 7.72
N MET A 5 37.96 18.90 7.11
CA MET A 5 37.82 17.44 7.06
C MET A 5 37.56 17.03 5.62
N GLU A 6 38.54 17.24 4.75
CA GLU A 6 38.47 16.72 3.39
C GLU A 6 38.79 15.22 3.43
N ALA A 7 37.74 14.41 3.56
CA ALA A 7 37.83 13.01 3.15
C ALA A 7 38.30 12.99 1.68
N ASN A 8 39.19 12.05 1.33
CA ASN A 8 39.67 11.93 -0.05
C ASN A 8 38.48 11.82 -1.01
N LYS A 9 38.18 12.90 -1.75
CA LYS A 9 37.02 12.98 -2.63
C LYS A 9 37.23 12.02 -3.78
N ASN A 10 36.52 10.89 -3.74
CA ASN A 10 36.52 9.96 -4.85
C ASN A 10 35.52 10.46 -5.90
N LYS A 11 36.04 10.90 -7.05
CA LYS A 11 35.23 11.39 -8.17
C LYS A 11 34.06 10.47 -8.51
N PHE A 12 34.26 9.15 -8.48
CA PHE A 12 33.21 8.18 -8.81
C PHE A 12 32.09 8.14 -7.77
N ILE A 13 32.40 8.39 -6.50
CA ILE A 13 31.41 8.41 -5.41
C ILE A 13 30.60 9.69 -5.44
N GLU A 14 31.28 10.83 -5.64
CA GLU A 14 30.63 12.14 -5.75
C GLU A 14 29.71 12.20 -6.98
N GLU A 15 30.17 11.71 -8.14
CA GLU A 15 29.37 11.65 -9.36
C GLU A 15 28.18 10.68 -9.23
N TRP A 16 28.37 9.53 -8.56
CA TRP A 16 27.29 8.60 -8.27
C TRP A 16 26.25 9.17 -7.31
N GLY A 17 26.68 9.86 -6.25
CA GLY A 17 25.79 10.55 -5.32
C GLY A 17 24.99 11.65 -6.03
N SER A 18 25.68 12.50 -6.79
CA SER A 18 25.06 13.56 -7.58
C SER A 18 24.06 13.04 -8.61
N ALA A 19 24.35 11.92 -9.27
CA ALA A 19 23.43 11.30 -10.22
C ALA A 19 22.15 10.80 -9.53
N ARG A 20 22.24 10.30 -8.29
CA ARG A 20 21.08 9.83 -7.50
C ARG A 20 20.20 10.98 -7.02
N GLU A 21 20.82 12.05 -6.54
CA GLU A 21 20.10 13.24 -6.08
C GLU A 21 19.33 13.90 -7.23
N ASN A 22 19.89 13.88 -8.44
CA ASN A 22 19.29 14.48 -9.63
C ASN A 22 18.49 13.49 -10.52
N LEU A 23 18.07 12.34 -9.97
CA LEU A 23 17.31 11.32 -10.71
C LEU A 23 15.99 11.87 -11.27
N GLU A 24 15.37 12.80 -10.56
CA GLU A 24 14.10 13.44 -10.94
C GLU A 24 14.18 14.25 -12.23
N HIS A 25 15.32 14.90 -12.50
CA HIS A 25 15.54 15.62 -13.76
C HIS A 25 15.70 14.68 -14.97
N ASN A 26 16.21 13.48 -14.73
CA ASN A 26 16.40 12.47 -15.77
C ASN A 26 15.16 11.59 -15.97
N PHE A 27 14.16 11.72 -15.10
CA PHE A 27 12.96 10.92 -15.18
C PHE A 27 12.13 11.29 -16.39
N ARG A 28 11.73 10.27 -17.15
CA ARG A 28 10.90 10.43 -18.36
C ARG A 28 9.71 9.50 -18.29
N TRP A 29 8.56 10.02 -18.69
CA TRP A 29 7.33 9.26 -18.83
C TRP A 29 7.38 8.38 -20.08
N THR A 30 7.96 7.19 -19.92
CA THR A 30 8.01 6.15 -20.95
C THR A 30 7.03 5.04 -20.64
N ARG A 31 6.63 4.24 -21.63
CA ARG A 31 5.69 3.12 -21.42
C ARG A 31 6.17 2.13 -20.34
N ARG A 32 7.49 1.89 -20.28
CA ARG A 32 8.10 1.03 -19.25
C ARG A 32 7.98 1.67 -17.85
N ASN A 33 8.27 2.97 -17.73
CA ASN A 33 8.16 3.67 -16.44
C ASN A 33 6.70 3.77 -15.98
N PHE A 34 5.75 3.99 -16.88
CA PHE A 34 4.32 3.92 -16.54
C PHE A 34 3.90 2.53 -16.05
N ALA A 35 4.37 1.45 -16.70
CA ALA A 35 4.08 0.10 -16.24
C ALA A 35 4.67 -0.16 -14.84
N LEU A 36 5.90 0.29 -14.58
CA LEU A 36 6.54 0.16 -13.27
C LEU A 36 5.79 0.94 -12.19
N VAL A 37 5.43 2.20 -12.45
CA VAL A 37 4.65 3.02 -11.52
C VAL A 37 3.26 2.39 -11.28
N GLY A 38 2.61 1.85 -12.30
CA GLY A 38 1.32 1.18 -12.15
C GLY A 38 1.39 -0.10 -11.32
N ILE A 39 2.39 -0.95 -11.56
CA ILE A 39 2.56 -2.21 -10.82
C ILE A 39 2.94 -1.94 -9.36
N PHE A 40 4.00 -1.17 -9.13
CA PHE A 40 4.53 -0.96 -7.79
C PHE A 40 3.77 0.09 -7.00
N GLY A 41 3.25 1.14 -7.66
CA GLY A 41 2.52 2.22 -7.01
C GLY A 41 1.04 1.92 -6.76
N ILE A 42 0.42 1.03 -7.55
CA ILE A 42 -1.04 0.77 -7.47
C ILE A 42 -1.33 -0.72 -7.28
N ALA A 43 -0.86 -1.58 -8.19
CA ALA A 43 -1.28 -2.97 -8.21
C ALA A 43 -0.84 -3.73 -6.94
N ILE A 44 0.43 -3.64 -6.55
CA ILE A 44 0.96 -4.34 -5.37
C ILE A 44 0.26 -3.89 -4.08
N PRO A 45 0.15 -2.59 -3.75
CA PRO A 45 -0.54 -2.14 -2.53
C PRO A 45 -1.98 -2.64 -2.43
N ILE A 46 -2.73 -2.62 -3.54
CA ILE A 46 -4.13 -3.09 -3.56
C ILE A 46 -4.19 -4.61 -3.35
N LEU A 47 -3.33 -5.37 -4.03
CA LEU A 47 -3.31 -6.83 -3.88
C LEU A 47 -2.93 -7.24 -2.46
N VAL A 48 -1.93 -6.60 -1.87
CA VAL A 48 -1.53 -6.83 -0.48
C VAL A 48 -2.67 -6.49 0.47
N TYR A 49 -3.31 -5.33 0.33
CA TYR A 49 -4.44 -4.94 1.17
C TYR A 49 -5.59 -5.95 1.06
N LYS A 50 -6.01 -6.30 -0.17
CA LYS A 50 -7.10 -7.26 -0.37
C LYS A 50 -6.77 -8.66 0.12
N GLY A 51 -5.51 -9.10 -0.01
CA GLY A 51 -5.03 -10.37 0.51
C GLY A 51 -5.14 -10.41 2.03
N ILE A 52 -4.55 -9.42 2.70
CA ILE A 52 -4.61 -9.28 4.16
C ILE A 52 -6.06 -9.22 4.63
N VAL A 53 -6.88 -8.32 4.08
CA VAL A 53 -8.30 -8.19 4.49
C VAL A 53 -9.05 -9.51 4.32
N ARG A 54 -8.88 -10.20 3.20
CA ARG A 54 -9.51 -11.51 2.99
C ARG A 54 -9.07 -12.54 4.03
N ASP A 55 -7.78 -12.58 4.37
CA ASP A 55 -7.26 -13.52 5.36
C ASP A 55 -7.77 -13.16 6.76
N PHE A 56 -7.84 -11.87 7.11
CA PHE A 56 -8.39 -11.42 8.40
C PHE A 56 -9.90 -11.71 8.55
N PHE A 57 -10.71 -11.48 7.51
CA PHE A 57 -12.15 -11.77 7.55
C PHE A 57 -12.47 -13.27 7.36
N GLY A 58 -11.70 -13.99 6.54
CA GLY A 58 -11.83 -15.44 6.39
C GLY A 58 -11.45 -16.22 7.65
N LEU A 59 -10.51 -15.69 8.44
CA LEU A 59 -10.19 -16.23 9.77
C LEU A 59 -11.25 -15.91 10.83
N SER A 60 -12.05 -14.83 10.68
CA SER A 60 -13.17 -14.57 11.58
C SER A 60 -14.38 -15.48 11.33
N GLU A 61 -14.56 -16.00 10.12
CA GLU A 61 -15.64 -16.96 9.80
C GLU A 61 -15.36 -18.36 10.40
N PHE A 62 -14.10 -18.81 10.41
CA PHE A 62 -13.71 -20.13 10.91
C PHE A 62 -13.55 -20.21 12.44
N ARG A 63 -13.38 -19.06 13.11
CA ARG A 63 -13.14 -18.98 14.57
C ARG A 63 -14.28 -18.29 15.32
N ASP A 64 -15.54 -18.66 15.01
CA ASP A 64 -16.71 -18.67 15.92
C ASP A 64 -18.03 -18.56 15.10
N PRO A 65 -18.72 -19.67 14.78
CA PRO A 65 -19.99 -19.64 14.05
C PRO A 65 -21.14 -18.94 14.81
N HIS A 66 -20.91 -18.54 16.07
CA HIS A 66 -21.90 -17.88 16.91
C HIS A 66 -21.74 -16.35 17.02
N LEU A 67 -20.65 -15.76 16.52
CA LEU A 67 -20.42 -14.31 16.63
C LEU A 67 -20.78 -13.53 15.35
N CYS A 68 -20.82 -14.20 14.19
CA CYS A 68 -21.15 -13.61 12.89
C CYS A 68 -22.58 -13.01 12.84
N MET A 69 -23.51 -13.59 13.59
CA MET A 69 -24.90 -13.11 13.66
C MET A 69 -25.07 -11.85 14.52
N THR A 70 -24.08 -11.49 15.33
CA THR A 70 -24.21 -10.41 16.33
C THR A 70 -23.69 -9.06 15.83
N PHE A 71 -22.83 -9.03 14.80
CA PHE A 71 -22.21 -7.79 14.30
C PHE A 71 -22.82 -7.21 13.02
N LEU A 72 -23.70 -7.94 12.33
CA LEU A 72 -24.37 -7.45 11.11
C LEU A 72 -25.77 -6.85 11.35
N SER A 73 -26.21 -6.75 12.61
CA SER A 73 -27.58 -6.37 12.97
C SER A 73 -27.91 -4.86 13.08
N PRO A 74 -26.97 -3.89 13.21
CA PRO A 74 -27.41 -2.50 13.34
C PRO A 74 -27.55 -1.72 12.03
N LEU A 75 -27.24 -2.27 10.84
CA LEU A 75 -27.16 -1.48 9.60
C LEU A 75 -28.26 -1.72 8.54
N PHE A 76 -29.25 -2.59 8.75
CA PHE A 76 -30.39 -2.73 7.84
C PHE A 76 -31.71 -2.98 8.60
N PRO A 77 -32.44 -1.93 9.01
CA PRO A 77 -33.68 -2.07 9.78
C PRO A 77 -34.92 -2.30 8.90
N SER A 78 -34.81 -2.91 7.72
CA SER A 78 -35.88 -2.85 6.69
C SER A 78 -36.56 -4.17 6.34
N ALA A 79 -36.45 -5.24 7.14
CA ALA A 79 -37.03 -6.53 6.72
C ALA A 79 -37.69 -7.39 7.80
N GLN A 80 -38.37 -6.82 8.80
CA GLN A 80 -39.30 -7.60 9.65
C GLN A 80 -40.56 -6.80 10.02
N ILE A 81 -41.34 -6.41 9.02
CA ILE A 81 -42.79 -6.28 9.19
C ILE A 81 -43.34 -7.70 9.11
N THR A 82 -43.59 -8.33 10.25
CA THR A 82 -44.52 -9.45 10.36
C THR A 82 -45.51 -9.10 11.45
N ILE A 83 -46.63 -8.53 11.01
CA ILE A 83 -47.86 -8.44 11.78
C ILE A 83 -48.31 -9.88 12.03
N LYS A 84 -48.34 -10.29 13.29
CA LYS A 84 -49.18 -11.41 13.75
C LYS A 84 -50.38 -10.81 14.46
N PHE A 85 -51.55 -11.25 14.02
CA PHE A 85 -52.88 -10.97 14.57
C PHE A 85 -52.94 -11.22 16.07
#